data_AF-A0A353EW89-F1
#
_entry.id   AF-A0A353EW89-F1
#
_cell.length_a   1.000
_cell.length_b   1.000
_cell.length_c   1.000
_cell.angle_alpha   90.00
_cell.angle_beta   90.00
_cell.angle_gamma   90.00
#
_symmetry.space_group_name_H-M   'P 1'
#
loop_
_entity.id
_entity.type
_entity.pdbx_description
1 polymer ?
#
loop_
_entity_poly.entity_id
_entity_poly.type
_entity_poly.pdbx_seq_one_letter_code
_entity_poly.pdbx_strand_id
1 'polypeptide(L)'
;MLHPTIDELTQGKYNRYELALATARCARLITDEYVRQHDVAEKNQTGNKETDRPVNTMIDRELRDEKAVKVAIGRIYKGIYQIDLHAEDHPEDAEELWEAGNEAEEKLEEEEAEREERGEMPEDPDVNPEVPIIE
;
A
#
# COMPACT_ATOMS: atom_id res chain seq x y z
N MET A 1 4.38 -24.61 19.33
CA MET A 1 3.00 -24.06 19.28
C MET A 1 2.98 -22.90 18.31
N LEU A 2 1.89 -22.69 17.57
CA LEU A 2 1.73 -21.46 16.77
C LEU A 2 1.40 -20.30 17.72
N HIS A 3 2.12 -19.19 17.58
CA HIS A 3 1.87 -17.95 18.30
C HIS A 3 1.64 -16.82 17.29
N PRO A 4 0.72 -15.88 17.57
CA PRO A 4 -0.22 -15.87 18.71
C PRO A 4 -1.30 -16.96 18.59
N THR A 5 -1.85 -17.37 19.72
CA THR A 5 -2.95 -18.34 19.81
C THR A 5 -4.30 -17.67 19.56
N ILE A 6 -5.33 -18.48 19.26
CA ILE A 6 -6.68 -17.97 19.01
C ILE A 6 -7.26 -17.27 20.25
N ASP A 7 -6.99 -17.78 21.45
CA ASP A 7 -7.49 -17.19 22.69
C ASP A 7 -6.82 -15.82 22.95
N GLU A 8 -5.54 -15.68 22.61
CA GLU A 8 -4.80 -14.41 22.71
C GLU A 8 -5.30 -13.36 21.72
N LEU A 9 -5.70 -13.79 20.51
CA LEU A 9 -6.24 -12.90 19.47
C LEU A 9 -7.68 -12.49 19.74
N THR A 10 -8.52 -13.43 20.19
CA THR A 10 -9.95 -13.17 20.41
C THR A 10 -10.21 -12.50 21.74
N GLN A 11 -9.39 -12.75 22.78
CA GLN A 11 -9.57 -12.25 24.15
C GLN A 11 -10.98 -12.46 24.70
N GLY A 12 -11.73 -13.44 24.16
CA GLY A 12 -13.15 -13.66 24.46
C GLY A 12 -14.12 -12.59 23.93
N LYS A 13 -13.64 -11.63 23.12
CA LYS A 13 -14.43 -10.51 22.57
C LYS A 13 -15.11 -10.84 21.23
N TYR A 14 -14.47 -11.66 20.41
CA TYR A 14 -14.90 -11.93 19.03
C TYR A 14 -15.02 -13.43 18.77
N ASN A 15 -15.90 -13.81 17.85
CA ASN A 15 -16.01 -15.19 17.39
C ASN A 15 -14.81 -15.56 16.48
N ARG A 16 -14.49 -16.85 16.40
CA ARG A 16 -13.40 -17.37 15.57
C ARG A 16 -13.61 -17.09 14.08
N TYR A 17 -14.86 -17.06 13.62
CA TYR A 17 -15.19 -16.75 12.23
C TYR A 17 -15.01 -15.25 11.90
N GLU A 18 -15.36 -14.38 12.84
CA GLU A 18 -15.16 -12.92 12.71
C GLU A 18 -13.67 -12.58 12.67
N LEU A 19 -12.88 -13.21 13.53
CA LEU A 19 -11.42 -13.09 13.49
C LEU A 19 -10.86 -13.53 12.13
N ALA A 20 -11.36 -14.63 11.56
CA ALA A 20 -10.92 -15.10 10.25
C ALA A 20 -11.29 -14.10 9.13
N LEU A 21 -12.51 -13.55 9.16
CA LEU A 21 -12.96 -12.56 8.18
C LEU A 21 -12.15 -11.27 8.27
N ALA A 22 -11.96 -10.74 9.48
CA ALA A 22 -11.18 -9.53 9.73
C ALA A 22 -9.71 -9.72 9.31
N THR A 23 -9.12 -10.89 9.62
CA THR A 23 -7.77 -11.24 9.19
C THR A 23 -7.66 -11.26 7.67
N ALA A 24 -8.66 -11.81 6.97
CA ALA A 24 -8.68 -11.84 5.50
C ALA A 24 -8.77 -10.43 4.90
N ARG A 25 -9.61 -9.55 5.45
CA ARG A 25 -9.70 -8.13 5.06
C ARG A 25 -8.37 -7.40 5.28
N CYS A 26 -7.77 -7.56 6.46
CA CYS A 26 -6.46 -6.97 6.78
C CYS A 26 -5.35 -7.50 5.86
N ALA A 27 -5.37 -8.78 5.52
CA ALA A 27 -4.39 -9.36 4.60
C ALA A 27 -4.50 -8.75 3.20
N ARG A 28 -5.72 -8.41 2.75
CA ARG A 28 -5.94 -7.73 1.46
C ARG A 28 -5.38 -6.31 1.48
N LEU A 29 -5.65 -5.54 2.54
CA LEU A 29 -5.05 -4.20 2.72
C LEU A 29 -3.51 -4.24 2.67
N ILE A 30 -2.91 -5.28 3.26
CA ILE A 30 -1.45 -5.48 3.24
C ILE A 30 -0.95 -5.77 1.82
N THR A 31 -1.66 -6.58 1.03
CA THR A 31 -1.25 -6.86 -0.36
C THR A 31 -1.42 -5.65 -1.25
N ASP A 32 -2.49 -4.88 -1.05
CA ASP A 32 -2.76 -3.67 -1.84
C ASP A 32 -1.67 -2.61 -1.57
N GLU A 33 -1.27 -2.43 -0.31
CA GLU A 33 -0.16 -1.54 0.06
C GLU A 33 1.19 -2.02 -0.50
N TYR A 34 1.45 -3.33 -0.54
CA TYR A 34 2.65 -3.87 -1.18
C TYR A 34 2.70 -3.53 -2.67
N VAL A 35 1.58 -3.69 -3.39
CA VAL A 35 1.49 -3.34 -4.82
C VAL A 35 1.69 -1.84 -5.01
N ARG A 36 1.04 -1.00 -4.20
CA ARG A 36 1.21 0.46 -4.25
C ARG A 36 2.67 0.87 -4.04
N GLN A 37 3.36 0.28 -3.06
CA GLN A 37 4.79 0.55 -2.81
C GLN A 37 5.67 0.07 -3.97
N HIS A 38 5.32 -1.06 -4.58
CA HIS A 38 6.01 -1.58 -5.75
C HIS A 38 5.88 -0.62 -6.94
N ASP A 39 4.67 -0.17 -7.24
CA ASP A 39 4.39 0.74 -8.37
C ASP A 39 5.09 2.09 -8.18
N VAL A 40 5.08 2.64 -6.96
CA VAL A 40 5.81 3.86 -6.63
C VAL A 40 7.32 3.66 -6.79
N ALA A 41 7.85 2.52 -6.33
CA ALA A 41 9.28 2.21 -6.47
C ALA A 41 9.69 1.99 -7.93
N GLU A 42 8.83 1.40 -8.76
CA GLU A 42 9.02 1.24 -10.20
C GLU A 42 9.03 2.61 -10.91
N LYS A 43 8.03 3.46 -10.66
CA LYS A 43 7.96 4.83 -11.19
C LYS A 43 9.20 5.65 -10.82
N ASN A 44 9.68 5.56 -9.59
CA ASN A 44 10.87 6.27 -9.12
C ASN A 44 12.17 5.80 -9.80
N GLN A 45 12.28 4.51 -10.15
CA GLN A 45 13.43 4.01 -10.91
C GLN A 45 13.41 4.46 -12.38
N THR A 46 12.22 4.55 -12.98
CA THR A 46 12.08 5.03 -14.35
C THR A 46 12.31 6.54 -14.45
N GLY A 47 11.89 7.31 -13.44
CA GLY A 47 11.99 8.78 -13.42
C GLY A 47 13.34 9.35 -12.99
N ASN A 48 14.16 8.62 -12.22
CA ASN A 48 15.44 9.14 -11.70
C ASN A 48 16.61 8.17 -11.93
N LYS A 49 17.45 8.48 -12.92
CA LYS A 49 18.60 7.65 -13.35
C LYS A 49 19.76 7.60 -12.33
N GLU A 50 19.74 8.42 -11.27
CA GLU A 50 20.79 8.42 -10.23
C GLU A 50 20.50 7.51 -9.03
N THR A 51 19.27 6.97 -8.91
CA THR A 51 18.92 6.08 -7.80
C THR A 51 19.25 4.62 -8.11
N ASP A 52 20.51 4.22 -7.85
CA ASP A 52 21.00 2.83 -7.95
C ASP A 52 20.52 1.93 -6.78
N ARG A 53 19.50 2.36 -6.02
CA ARG A 53 18.90 1.51 -4.99
C ARG A 53 17.92 0.55 -5.66
N PRO A 54 18.05 -0.76 -5.46
CA PRO A 54 17.12 -1.72 -6.03
C PRO A 54 15.72 -1.52 -5.44
N VAL A 55 14.67 -1.68 -6.27
CA VAL A 55 13.23 -1.62 -5.89
C VAL A 55 12.96 -2.34 -4.57
N ASN A 56 13.61 -3.49 -4.43
CA ASN A 56 13.56 -4.39 -3.27
C ASN A 56 13.98 -3.78 -1.92
N THR A 57 14.75 -2.70 -1.91
CA THR A 57 15.17 -1.98 -0.69
C THR A 57 14.24 -0.80 -0.36
N MET A 58 13.41 -0.38 -1.32
CA MET A 58 12.43 0.69 -1.14
C MET A 58 11.10 0.18 -0.58
N ILE A 59 10.80 -1.11 -0.75
CA ILE A 59 9.59 -1.76 -0.21
C ILE A 59 9.84 -2.23 1.22
N ASP A 60 8.82 -2.10 2.09
CA ASP A 60 8.89 -2.62 3.45
C ASP A 60 9.13 -4.14 3.45
N ARG A 61 10.17 -4.55 4.17
CA ARG A 61 10.58 -5.95 4.29
C ARG A 61 9.51 -6.81 4.95
N GLU A 62 8.73 -6.25 5.87
CA GLU A 62 7.60 -6.96 6.51
C GLU A 62 6.50 -7.29 5.48
N LEU A 63 6.30 -6.43 4.48
CA LEU A 63 5.30 -6.64 3.42
C LEU A 63 5.81 -7.57 2.31
N ARG A 64 7.12 -7.53 2.03
CA ARG A 64 7.74 -8.31 0.95
C ARG A 64 8.04 -9.76 1.32
N ASP A 65 8.67 -9.98 2.48
CA ASP A 65 9.28 -11.28 2.82
C ASP A 65 8.29 -12.21 3.58
N GLU A 66 7.28 -11.65 4.23
CA GLU A 66 6.34 -12.39 5.07
C GLU A 66 4.96 -12.55 4.41
N LYS A 67 4.25 -13.64 4.74
CA LYS A 67 2.89 -13.84 4.23
C LYS A 67 1.96 -12.77 4.79
N ALA A 68 1.18 -12.11 3.94
CA ALA A 68 0.21 -11.09 4.32
C ALA A 68 -0.70 -11.51 5.49
N VAL A 69 -1.16 -12.76 5.51
CA VAL A 69 -1.98 -13.31 6.61
C VAL A 69 -1.22 -13.35 7.94
N LYS A 70 0.08 -13.67 7.93
CA LYS A 70 0.91 -13.70 9.13
C LYS A 70 1.18 -12.30 9.66
N VAL A 71 1.43 -11.35 8.76
CA VAL A 71 1.58 -9.92 9.10
C VAL A 71 0.27 -9.37 9.67
N ALA A 72 -0.88 -9.69 9.07
CA ALA A 72 -2.20 -9.31 9.57
C ALA A 72 -2.43 -9.81 11.00
N ILE A 73 -2.20 -11.10 11.26
CA ILE A 73 -2.33 -11.69 12.60
C ILE A 73 -1.38 -10.99 13.60
N GLY A 74 -0.14 -10.71 13.19
CA GLY A 74 0.82 -9.98 14.01
C GLY A 74 0.39 -8.55 14.31
N ARG A 75 -0.19 -7.84 13.34
CA ARG A 75 -0.70 -6.46 13.50
C ARG A 75 -1.95 -6.42 14.38
N ILE A 76 -2.86 -7.38 14.25
CA ILE A 76 -4.02 -7.54 15.15
C ILE A 76 -3.53 -7.80 16.58
N TYR A 77 -2.57 -8.72 16.76
CA TYR A 77 -2.01 -9.03 18.07
C TYR A 77 -1.28 -7.84 18.73
N LYS A 78 -0.57 -7.04 17.93
CA LYS A 78 0.08 -5.79 18.38
C LYS A 78 -0.92 -4.66 18.68
N GLY A 79 -2.20 -4.81 18.30
CA GLY A 79 -3.23 -3.77 18.43
C GLY A 79 -3.15 -2.66 17.38
N ILE A 80 -2.42 -2.86 16.28
CA ILE A 80 -2.34 -1.93 15.14
C ILE A 80 -3.64 -1.99 14.32
N TYR A 81 -4.21 -3.19 14.19
CA TYR A 81 -5.53 -3.38 13.61
C TYR A 81 -6.52 -3.77 14.69
N GLN A 82 -7.65 -3.06 14.72
CA GLN A 82 -8.77 -3.34 15.59
C GLN A 82 -9.92 -3.90 14.77
N ILE A 83 -10.61 -4.90 15.32
CA ILE A 83 -11.75 -5.53 14.67
C ILE A 83 -13.01 -4.86 15.23
N ASP A 84 -13.59 -3.95 14.46
CA ASP A 84 -14.87 -3.35 14.80
C ASP A 84 -16.02 -4.14 14.15
N LEU A 85 -16.82 -4.79 14.99
CA LEU A 85 -17.93 -5.66 14.57
C LEU A 85 -19.17 -4.89 14.10
N HIS A 86 -19.28 -3.61 14.44
CA HIS A 86 -20.42 -2.75 14.12
C HIS A 86 -20.26 -1.97 12.79
N ALA A 87 -19.23 -2.26 11.99
CA ALA A 87 -19.04 -1.61 10.70
C ALA A 87 -20.18 -1.88 9.69
N GLU A 88 -21.01 -2.91 9.92
CA GLU A 88 -22.21 -3.18 9.10
C GLU A 88 -23.47 -2.46 9.62
N ASP A 89 -23.47 -1.95 10.85
CA ASP A 89 -24.60 -1.20 11.44
C ASP A 89 -24.56 0.31 11.06
N HIS A 90 -23.44 0.79 10.51
CA HIS A 90 -23.26 2.14 9.95
C HIS A 90 -22.78 2.06 8.50
N PRO A 91 -23.70 1.85 7.53
CA PRO A 91 -23.35 1.86 6.11
C PRO A 91 -22.80 3.22 5.66
N GLU A 92 -23.19 4.30 6.34
CA GLU A 92 -22.70 5.66 6.11
C GLU A 92 -21.17 5.78 6.28
N ASP A 93 -20.54 5.11 7.25
CA ASP A 93 -19.08 5.19 7.44
C ASP A 93 -18.32 4.47 6.31
N ALA A 94 -18.89 3.39 5.75
CA ALA A 94 -18.28 2.63 4.66
C ALA A 94 -18.45 3.33 3.31
N GLU A 95 -19.61 3.95 3.07
CA GLU A 95 -19.89 4.77 1.89
C GLU A 95 -19.04 6.04 1.90
N GLU A 96 -18.95 6.74 3.04
CA GLU A 96 -18.15 7.95 3.20
C GLU A 96 -16.64 7.68 3.04
N LEU A 97 -16.13 6.54 3.53
CA LEU A 97 -14.75 6.12 3.30
C LEU A 97 -14.46 5.74 1.83
N TRP A 98 -15.44 5.17 1.14
CA TRP A 98 -15.32 4.82 -0.27
C TRP A 98 -15.38 6.06 -1.17
N GLU A 99 -16.30 6.99 -0.89
CA GLU A 99 -16.39 8.29 -1.53
C GLU A 99 -15.12 9.12 -1.29
N ALA A 100 -14.62 9.18 -0.04
CA ALA A 100 -13.39 9.86 0.29
C ALA A 100 -12.16 9.25 -0.42
N GLY A 101 -12.16 7.92 -0.61
CA GLY A 101 -11.15 7.22 -1.40
C GLY A 101 -11.17 7.63 -2.87
N ASN A 102 -12.36 7.64 -3.48
CA ASN A 102 -12.54 8.04 -4.88
C ASN A 102 -12.21 9.52 -5.10
N GLU A 103 -12.63 10.42 -4.21
CA GLU A 103 -12.30 11.84 -4.29
C GLU A 103 -10.80 12.11 -4.16
N ALA A 104 -10.09 11.33 -3.34
CA ALA A 104 -8.64 11.44 -3.21
C ALA A 104 -7.91 10.98 -4.49
N GLU A 105 -8.42 9.93 -5.13
CA GLU A 105 -7.91 9.41 -6.41
C GLU A 105 -8.18 10.38 -7.57
N GLU A 106 -9.39 10.95 -7.63
CA GLU A 106 -9.77 11.97 -8.62
C GLU A 106 -8.94 13.25 -8.46
N LYS A 107 -8.68 13.71 -7.22
CA LYS A 107 -7.79 14.86 -6.96
C LYS A 107 -6.35 14.59 -7.37
N LEU A 108 -5.87 13.36 -7.19
CA LEU A 108 -4.53 12.96 -7.64
C LEU A 108 -4.46 12.95 -9.18
N GLU A 109 -5.48 12.43 -9.86
CA GLU A 109 -5.57 12.48 -11.33
C GLU A 109 -5.68 13.92 -11.84
N GLU A 110 -6.48 14.78 -11.21
CA GLU A 110 -6.56 16.21 -11.56
C GLU A 110 -5.23 16.93 -11.32
N GLU A 111 -4.55 16.67 -10.20
CA GLU A 111 -3.23 17.25 -9.92
C GLU A 111 -2.16 16.76 -10.91
N GLU A 112 -2.18 15.48 -11.29
CA GLU A 112 -1.29 14.92 -12.33
C GLU A 112 -1.62 15.53 -13.71
N ALA A 113 -2.89 15.68 -14.07
CA ALA A 113 -3.32 16.28 -15.33
C ALA A 113 -3.00 17.78 -15.41
N GLU A 114 -3.19 18.54 -14.32
CA GLU A 114 -2.77 19.94 -14.24
C GLU A 114 -1.25 20.11 -14.37
N ARG A 115 -0.48 19.15 -13.84
CA ARG A 115 0.98 19.13 -13.97
C ARG A 115 1.41 18.86 -15.42
N GLU A 116 0.68 17.99 -16.11
CA GLU A 116 0.89 17.69 -17.53
C GLU A 116 0.47 18.88 -18.44
N GLU A 117 -0.66 19.53 -18.17
CA GLU A 117 -1.13 20.73 -18.89
C GLU A 117 -0.24 21.96 -18.68
N ARG A 118 0.36 22.11 -17.50
CA ARG A 118 1.34 23.17 -17.21
C ARG A 118 2.61 23.04 -18.03
N GLY A 119 2.77 21.93 -18.76
CA GLY A 119 3.94 21.68 -19.59
C GLY A 119 5.21 21.54 -18.76
N GLU A 120 5.10 21.19 -17.48
CA GLU A 120 6.21 20.69 -16.69
C GLU A 120 6.51 19.27 -17.18
N MET A 121 7.15 19.21 -18.36
CA MET A 121 7.97 18.07 -18.73
C MET A 121 8.89 17.78 -17.54
N PRO A 122 9.16 16.51 -17.17
CA PRO A 122 10.35 16.26 -16.37
C PRO A 122 11.49 17.00 -17.07
N GLU A 123 12.19 17.90 -16.36
CA GLU A 123 13.41 18.50 -16.88
C GLU A 123 14.31 17.33 -17.28
N ASP A 124 14.43 17.04 -18.58
CA ASP A 124 15.46 16.16 -19.10
C ASP A 124 16.80 16.84 -18.79
N PRO A 125 17.59 16.35 -17.82
CA PRO A 125 18.93 16.86 -17.63
C PRO A 125 19.81 16.12 -18.64
N ASP A 126 20.28 16.86 -19.63
CA ASP A 126 21.24 16.48 -20.68
C ASP A 126 20.75 15.61 -21.84
N VAL A 127 20.12 16.27 -22.81
CA VAL A 127 20.52 16.05 -24.21
C VAL A 127 21.93 16.64 -24.36
N ASN A 128 22.96 15.82 -24.22
CA ASN A 128 24.32 16.19 -24.62
C ASN A 128 24.53 15.77 -26.10
N PRO A 129 24.57 16.71 -27.07
CA PRO A 129 24.78 16.40 -28.48
C PRO A 129 26.23 16.00 -28.85
N GLU A 130 27.13 15.75 -27.88
CA GLU A 130 28.55 15.48 -28.17
C GLU A 130 29.10 14.14 -27.65
N VAL A 131 28.42 13.01 -27.92
CA VAL A 131 29.10 11.69 -27.83
C VAL A 131 29.23 11.07 -29.21
N PRO A 132 30.45 10.92 -29.75
CA PRO A 132 30.66 10.35 -31.06
C PRO A 132 30.38 8.85 -31.03
N ILE A 133 29.63 8.38 -32.03
CA ILE A 133 29.47 6.96 -32.34
C ILE A 133 30.85 6.40 -32.71
N ILE A 134 31.30 5.36 -32.01
CA ILE A 134 32.46 4.56 -32.41
C ILE A 134 31.93 3.18 -32.83
N GLU A 135 32.36 2.74 -34.02
CA GLU A 135 32.04 1.43 -34.64
C GLU A 135 32.44 0.22 -33.78
#